data_AF-T1AB55-F1
#
_entry.id   AF-T1AB55-F1
#
_cell.length_a   1.000
_cell.length_b   1.000
_cell.length_c   1.000
_cell.angle_alpha   90.00
_cell.angle_beta   90.00
_cell.angle_gamma   90.00
#
_symmetry.space_group_name_H-M   'P 1'
#
loop_
_entity.id
_entity.type
_entity.pdbx_description
1 polymer ?
#
loop_
_entity_poly.entity_id
_entity_poly.type
_entity_poly.pdbx_seq_one_letter_code
_entity_poly.pdbx_strand_id
1 'polypeptide(L)'
;FFDTAMRLGVEGIMVSPGYSYQHAPRQDVFLGRSASKNLFRAIFARGRTRRARWSFNHSALFLDFLAGNQAYQCTPWSTPTYNIFGWQRPCYLLTGEGYADSFGALMADTEWERYGVGRNPLCNNCMAHCGYEGTAVDDAFAHPLKALWRSLR
;
A
#
# COMPACT_ATOMS: atom_id res chain seq x y z
N PHE A 1 14.62 12.98 -2.33
CA PHE A 1 14.78 11.65 -1.72
C PHE A 1 15.12 10.58 -2.76
N PHE A 2 14.25 10.22 -3.72
CA PHE A 2 14.51 9.14 -4.68
C PHE A 2 15.84 9.28 -5.43
N ASP A 3 16.17 10.47 -5.94
CA ASP A 3 17.47 10.75 -6.56
C ASP A 3 18.65 10.46 -5.63
N THR A 4 18.51 10.77 -4.34
CA THR A 4 19.56 10.53 -3.34
C THR A 4 19.70 9.05 -3.03
N ALA A 5 18.59 8.33 -2.87
CA ALA A 5 18.60 6.89 -2.65
C ALA A 5 19.30 6.16 -3.80
N MET A 6 19.01 6.52 -5.05
CA MET A 6 19.70 5.95 -6.22
C MET A 6 21.19 6.28 -6.24
N ARG A 7 21.60 7.50 -5.86
CA ARG A 7 23.02 7.87 -5.73
C ARG A 7 23.75 7.10 -4.64
N LEU A 8 23.05 6.69 -3.58
CA LEU A 8 23.61 5.85 -2.52
C LEU A 8 23.75 4.38 -2.95
N GLY A 9 23.26 4.00 -4.14
CA GLY A 9 23.39 2.64 -4.67
C GLY A 9 22.39 1.65 -4.09
N VAL A 10 21.24 2.10 -3.55
CA VAL A 10 20.18 1.16 -3.13
C VAL A 10 19.57 0.49 -4.36
N GLU A 11 19.31 -0.81 -4.25
CA GLU A 11 18.76 -1.62 -5.35
C GLU A 11 17.35 -1.16 -5.77
N GLY A 12 16.53 -0.78 -4.79
CA GLY A 12 15.17 -0.33 -5.05
C GLY A 12 14.53 0.31 -3.83
N ILE A 13 13.45 1.04 -4.09
CA ILE A 13 12.70 1.79 -3.07
C ILE A 13 11.34 1.14 -2.89
N MET A 14 10.97 0.87 -1.63
CA MET A 14 9.57 0.67 -1.25
C MET A 14 9.04 1.96 -0.64
N VAL A 15 7.91 2.44 -1.14
CA VAL A 15 7.28 3.70 -0.75
C VAL A 15 5.77 3.58 -0.80
N SER A 16 5.11 4.08 0.23
CA SER A 16 3.66 4.27 0.27
C SER A 16 3.34 5.63 0.90
N PRO A 17 2.15 6.22 0.64
CA PRO A 17 1.70 7.39 1.36
C PRO A 17 1.70 7.13 2.87
N GLY A 18 2.04 8.16 3.64
CA GLY A 18 1.83 8.12 5.08
C GLY A 18 0.34 7.94 5.37
N TYR A 19 0.02 7.01 6.26
CA TYR A 19 -1.35 6.71 6.65
C TYR A 19 -1.60 7.22 8.07
N SER A 20 -2.63 8.06 8.23
CA SER A 20 -3.13 8.46 9.55
C SER A 20 -3.81 7.27 10.21
N TYR A 21 -3.20 6.73 11.26
CA TYR A 21 -3.87 5.84 12.20
C TYR A 21 -4.12 6.59 13.51
N GLN A 22 -5.16 6.21 14.24
CA GLN A 22 -5.66 6.98 15.41
C GLN A 22 -4.59 7.21 16.49
N HIS A 23 -3.63 6.30 16.62
CA HIS A 23 -2.54 6.40 17.60
C HIS A 23 -1.32 7.18 17.11
N ALA A 24 -1.33 7.70 15.88
CA ALA A 24 -0.24 8.52 15.39
C ALA A 24 -0.18 9.84 16.20
N PRO A 25 0.98 10.21 16.77
CA PRO A 25 1.10 11.33 17.71
C PRO A 25 0.89 12.71 17.06
N ARG A 26 0.96 12.78 15.73
CA ARG A 26 0.78 13.99 14.91
C ARG A 26 -0.18 13.67 13.78
N GLN A 27 -1.44 14.10 13.87
CA GLN A 27 -2.45 13.83 12.85
C GLN A 27 -2.39 14.82 11.67
N ASP A 28 -1.75 15.98 11.86
CA ASP A 28 -1.63 17.09 10.91
C ASP A 28 -0.71 16.82 9.71
N VAL A 29 0.12 15.78 9.79
CA VAL A 29 1.12 15.46 8.74
C VAL A 29 0.59 14.49 7.68
N PHE A 30 -0.59 13.91 7.89
CA PHE A 30 -1.11 12.88 6.99
C PHE A 30 -2.01 13.46 5.90
N LEU A 31 -1.71 13.06 4.66
CA LEU A 31 -2.49 13.44 3.50
C LEU A 31 -3.71 12.53 3.37
N GLY A 32 -4.86 13.12 3.10
CA GLY A 32 -6.04 12.38 2.65
C GLY A 32 -5.77 11.67 1.32
N ARG A 33 -6.56 10.64 1.01
CA ARG A 33 -6.35 9.76 -0.18
C ARG A 33 -6.17 10.54 -1.48
N SER A 34 -7.01 11.57 -1.72
CA SER A 34 -6.95 12.39 -2.93
C SER A 34 -5.66 13.24 -3.01
N ALA A 35 -5.24 13.82 -1.89
CA ALA A 35 -4.00 14.60 -1.83
C ALA A 35 -2.77 13.70 -2.04
N SER A 36 -2.77 12.49 -1.46
CA SER A 36 -1.75 11.47 -1.69
C SER A 36 -1.64 11.09 -3.17
N LYS A 37 -2.78 10.80 -3.83
CA LYS A 37 -2.79 10.51 -5.29
C LYS A 37 -2.21 11.64 -6.13
N ASN A 38 -2.58 12.89 -5.81
CA ASN A 38 -2.06 14.06 -6.51
C ASN A 38 -0.55 14.24 -6.31
N LEU A 39 -0.05 14.00 -5.08
CA LEU A 39 1.37 14.07 -4.77
C LEU A 39 2.17 13.04 -5.57
N PHE A 40 1.80 11.76 -5.52
CA PHE A 40 2.51 10.70 -6.25
C PHE A 40 2.44 10.91 -7.77
N ARG A 41 1.29 11.34 -8.29
CA ARG A 41 1.15 11.71 -9.70
C ARG A 41 2.13 12.82 -10.11
N ALA A 42 2.26 13.87 -9.29
CA ALA A 42 3.20 14.96 -9.53
C ALA A 42 4.66 14.51 -9.44
N ILE A 43 5.00 13.65 -8.47
CA ILE A 43 6.36 13.10 -8.31
C ILE A 43 6.75 12.27 -9.55
N PHE A 44 5.89 11.34 -9.98
CA PHE A 44 6.17 10.50 -11.15
C PHE A 44 6.19 11.30 -12.46
N ALA A 45 5.34 12.32 -12.59
CA ALA A 45 5.40 13.23 -13.73
C ALA A 45 6.76 13.95 -13.81
N ARG A 46 7.25 14.50 -12.68
CA ARG A 46 8.57 15.13 -12.60
C ARG A 46 9.71 14.15 -12.91
N GLY A 47 9.62 12.91 -12.42
CA GLY A 47 10.57 11.84 -12.73
C GLY A 47 10.66 11.58 -14.24
N ARG A 48 9.52 11.46 -14.92
CA ARG A 48 9.46 11.28 -16.39
C ARG A 48 10.04 12.47 -17.15
N THR A 49 9.67 13.70 -16.80
CA THR A 49 10.20 14.91 -17.46
C THR A 49 11.72 15.00 -17.33
N ARG A 50 12.27 14.59 -16.18
CA ARG A 50 13.72 14.61 -15.91
C ARG A 50 14.45 13.34 -16.39
N ARG A 51 13.72 12.37 -16.97
CA ARG A 51 14.25 11.03 -17.30
C ARG A 51 14.98 10.38 -16.13
N ALA A 52 14.47 10.56 -14.92
CA ALA A 52 15.07 10.02 -13.71
C ALA A 52 14.99 8.48 -13.73
N ARG A 53 16.10 7.83 -13.38
CA ARG A 53 16.20 6.36 -13.31
C ARG A 53 15.98 5.92 -11.87
N TRP A 54 14.73 5.82 -11.45
CA TRP A 54 14.36 5.33 -10.12
C TRP A 54 13.98 3.86 -10.20
N SER A 55 14.59 3.05 -9.34
CA SER A 55 14.23 1.65 -9.15
C SER A 55 13.28 1.53 -7.95
N PHE A 56 12.17 0.81 -8.14
CA PHE A 56 11.17 0.55 -7.11
C PHE A 56 10.99 -0.95 -6.92
N ASN A 57 10.85 -1.38 -5.66
CA ASN A 57 10.49 -2.75 -5.30
C ASN A 57 8.97 -2.85 -5.17
N HIS A 58 8.28 -2.43 -6.23
CA HIS A 58 6.82 -2.40 -6.33
C HIS A 58 6.39 -2.89 -7.70
N SER A 59 5.21 -3.50 -7.77
CA SER A 59 4.57 -3.77 -9.04
C SER A 59 4.23 -2.47 -9.76
N ALA A 60 4.26 -2.50 -11.10
CA ALA A 60 3.89 -1.36 -11.92
C ALA A 60 2.44 -0.92 -11.64
N LEU A 61 1.55 -1.87 -11.35
CA LEU A 61 0.14 -1.61 -11.03
C LEU A 61 -0.03 -0.94 -9.66
N PHE A 62 0.79 -1.28 -8.66
CA PHE A 62 0.77 -0.56 -7.38
C PHE A 62 1.22 0.90 -7.54
N LEU A 63 2.29 1.16 -8.31
CA LEU A 63 2.72 2.53 -8.60
C LEU A 63 1.64 3.32 -9.38
N ASP A 64 0.93 2.67 -10.29
CA ASP A 64 -0.18 3.27 -11.04
C ASP A 64 -1.40 3.56 -10.12
N PHE A 65 -1.65 2.70 -9.13
CA PHE A 65 -2.60 2.93 -8.04
C PHE A 65 -2.22 4.14 -7.18
N LEU A 66 -0.94 4.27 -6.82
CA LEU A 66 -0.45 5.43 -6.06
C LEU A 66 -0.65 6.73 -6.83
N ALA A 67 -0.48 6.72 -8.16
CA ALA A 67 -0.80 7.86 -9.03
C ALA A 67 -2.32 8.10 -9.21
N GLY A 68 -3.16 7.23 -8.65
CA GLY A 68 -4.61 7.32 -8.70
C GLY A 68 -5.25 6.85 -10.01
N ASN A 69 -4.50 6.16 -10.88
CA ASN A 69 -4.99 5.65 -12.15
C ASN A 69 -5.68 4.28 -12.00
N GLN A 70 -5.43 3.59 -10.88
CA GLN A 70 -6.14 2.37 -10.49
C GLN A 70 -7.00 2.62 -9.24
N ALA A 71 -8.10 1.87 -9.15
CA ALA A 71 -8.95 1.82 -7.97
C ALA A 71 -8.94 0.38 -7.44
N TYR A 72 -8.26 0.19 -6.30
CA TYR A 72 -8.17 -1.10 -5.63
C TYR A 72 -8.87 -1.06 -4.27
N GLN A 73 -9.40 -2.23 -3.88
CA GLN A 73 -9.66 -2.55 -2.48
C GLN A 73 -8.40 -3.09 -1.82
N CYS A 74 -8.33 -2.97 -0.50
CA CYS A 74 -7.21 -3.54 0.25
C CYS A 74 -7.39 -5.06 0.32
N THR A 75 -6.29 -5.81 0.18
CA THR A 75 -6.23 -7.22 0.51
C THR A 75 -5.56 -7.37 1.89
N PRO A 76 -6.27 -7.14 3.02
CA PRO A 76 -5.65 -7.06 4.34
C PRO A 76 -4.90 -8.32 4.77
N TRP A 77 -5.29 -9.48 4.25
CA TRP A 77 -4.65 -10.77 4.50
C TRP A 77 -3.36 -10.99 3.69
N SER A 78 -2.96 -10.08 2.79
CA SER A 78 -1.73 -10.25 1.98
C SER A 78 -0.43 -10.11 2.78
N THR A 79 -0.48 -9.44 3.94
CA THR A 79 0.67 -9.33 4.84
C THR A 79 0.22 -9.46 6.30
N PRO A 80 -0.04 -10.69 6.76
CA PRO A 80 -0.35 -10.99 8.16
C PRO A 80 0.80 -10.56 9.06
N THR A 81 0.48 -10.06 10.26
CA THR A 81 1.48 -9.64 11.25
C THR A 81 1.39 -10.50 12.50
N TYR A 82 2.51 -11.11 12.87
CA TYR A 82 2.66 -11.82 14.15
C TYR A 82 3.57 -11.00 15.08
N ASN A 83 3.15 -10.85 16.33
CA ASN A 83 3.92 -10.17 17.38
C ASN A 83 3.77 -10.91 18.72
N ILE A 84 4.31 -10.33 19.80
CA ILE A 84 4.31 -10.93 21.13
C ILE A 84 2.90 -11.23 21.69
N PHE A 85 1.86 -10.58 21.16
CA PHE A 85 0.46 -10.80 21.53
C PHE A 85 -0.26 -11.81 20.63
N GLY A 86 0.39 -12.31 19.56
CA GLY A 86 -0.17 -13.25 18.61
C GLY A 86 -0.31 -12.69 17.20
N TRP A 87 -1.20 -13.30 16.41
CA TRP A 87 -1.51 -12.86 15.04
C TRP A 87 -2.49 -11.68 15.06
N GLN A 88 -2.05 -10.49 14.66
CA GLN A 88 -2.88 -9.29 14.75
C GLN A 88 -4.02 -9.31 13.73
N ARG A 89 -5.25 -9.09 14.22
CA ARG A 89 -6.44 -8.94 13.38
C ARG A 89 -6.66 -7.47 13.00
N PRO A 90 -7.24 -7.18 11.83
CA PRO A 90 -6.89 -7.83 10.56
C PRO A 90 -5.50 -7.38 10.06
N CYS A 91 -4.97 -6.25 10.55
CA CYS A 91 -3.71 -5.67 10.10
C CYS A 91 -3.04 -4.84 11.20
N TYR A 92 -1.71 -4.67 11.11
CA TYR A 92 -0.91 -4.05 12.17
C TYR A 92 -1.25 -2.59 12.50
N LEU A 93 -1.95 -1.90 11.59
CA LEU A 93 -2.36 -0.50 11.77
C LEU A 93 -3.68 -0.36 12.54
N LEU A 94 -4.42 -1.45 12.70
CA LEU A 94 -5.68 -1.50 13.45
C LEU A 94 -5.43 -2.25 14.77
N THR A 95 -4.99 -1.51 15.78
CA THR A 95 -4.59 -2.04 17.09
C THR A 95 -5.77 -2.42 17.99
N GLY A 96 -6.98 -1.95 17.69
CA GLY A 96 -8.18 -2.19 18.49
C GLY A 96 -8.93 -3.50 18.18
N GLU A 97 -8.51 -4.25 17.16
CA GLU A 97 -9.25 -5.43 16.64
C GLU A 97 -8.79 -6.76 17.26
N GLY A 98 -7.77 -6.74 18.13
CA GLY A 98 -7.29 -7.90 18.88
C GLY A 98 -6.34 -8.82 18.11
N TYR A 99 -6.12 -10.01 18.68
CA TYR A 99 -5.13 -10.99 18.21
C TYR A 99 -5.74 -12.40 18.13
N ALA A 100 -5.24 -13.22 17.21
CA ALA A 100 -5.55 -14.63 17.07
C ALA A 100 -4.39 -15.49 17.58
N ASP A 101 -4.71 -16.62 18.22
CA ASP A 101 -3.70 -17.52 18.79
C ASP A 101 -3.00 -18.38 17.71
N SER A 102 -3.60 -18.51 16.52
CA SER A 102 -3.02 -19.24 15.41
C SER A 102 -3.32 -18.56 14.07
N PHE A 103 -2.50 -18.87 13.06
CA PHE A 103 -2.72 -18.39 11.71
C PHE A 103 -4.06 -18.90 11.13
N GLY A 104 -4.46 -20.13 11.45
CA GLY A 104 -5.75 -20.67 11.05
C GLY A 104 -6.92 -19.86 11.59
N ALA A 105 -6.88 -19.50 12.88
CA ALA A 105 -7.89 -18.66 13.53
C ALA A 105 -7.86 -17.21 13.00
N LEU A 106 -6.70 -16.68 12.61
CA LEU A 106 -6.61 -15.40 11.90
C LEU A 106 -7.38 -15.49 10.58
N MET A 107 -7.12 -16.52 9.77
CA MET A 107 -7.71 -16.62 8.43
C MET A 107 -9.20 -16.92 8.45
N ALA A 108 -9.66 -17.80 9.34
CA ALA A 108 -11.04 -18.26 9.41
C ALA A 108 -11.98 -17.30 10.17
N ASP A 109 -11.52 -16.75 11.31
CA ASP A 109 -12.40 -16.02 12.22
C ASP A 109 -12.40 -14.51 11.97
N THR A 110 -11.46 -13.99 11.17
CA THR A 110 -11.40 -12.56 10.84
C THR A 110 -12.40 -12.25 9.73
N GLU A 111 -13.32 -11.31 10.00
CA GLU A 111 -14.30 -10.83 9.02
C GLU A 111 -13.65 -9.89 7.99
N TRP A 112 -12.83 -10.43 7.09
CA TRP A 112 -12.02 -9.66 6.13
C TRP A 112 -12.83 -8.66 5.29
N GLU A 113 -14.07 -9.01 4.95
CA GLU A 113 -14.96 -8.18 4.13
C GLU A 113 -15.37 -6.86 4.79
N ARG A 114 -15.21 -6.74 6.11
CA ARG A 114 -15.48 -5.49 6.84
C ARG A 114 -14.39 -4.44 6.65
N TYR A 115 -13.24 -4.81 6.09
CA TYR A 115 -12.08 -3.92 5.97
C TYR A 115 -11.84 -3.47 4.54
N GLY A 116 -11.25 -2.28 4.40
CA GLY A 116 -11.02 -1.62 3.13
C GLY A 116 -11.73 -0.27 3.03
N VAL A 117 -11.41 0.48 1.97
CA VAL A 117 -11.92 1.83 1.76
C VAL A 117 -13.40 1.78 1.46
N GLY A 118 -14.19 2.60 2.15
CA GLY A 118 -15.65 2.59 2.06
C GLY A 118 -16.33 1.47 2.85
N ARG A 119 -15.57 0.56 3.48
CA ARG A 119 -16.07 -0.52 4.34
C ARG A 119 -15.80 -0.22 5.82
N ASN A 120 -14.57 0.13 6.15
CA ASN A 120 -14.17 0.56 7.48
C ASN A 120 -13.70 2.03 7.43
N PRO A 121 -14.28 2.95 8.23
CA PRO A 121 -13.87 4.35 8.27
C PRO A 121 -12.38 4.56 8.53
N LEU A 122 -11.76 3.68 9.33
CA LEU A 122 -10.33 3.73 9.61
C LEU A 122 -9.53 3.51 8.33
N CYS A 123 -9.97 2.64 7.43
CA CYS A 123 -9.25 2.31 6.20
C CYS A 123 -9.36 3.38 5.09
N ASN A 124 -10.24 4.39 5.20
CA ASN A 124 -10.61 5.28 4.09
C ASN A 124 -9.44 6.00 3.42
N ASN A 125 -8.40 6.35 4.19
CA ASN A 125 -7.21 7.01 3.68
C ASN A 125 -6.03 6.07 3.46
N CYS A 126 -6.17 4.77 3.76
CA CYS A 126 -5.06 3.81 3.66
C CYS A 126 -4.67 3.54 2.21
N MET A 127 -3.39 3.67 1.91
CA MET A 127 -2.77 3.27 0.63
C MET A 127 -1.47 2.52 0.90
N ALA A 128 -1.38 1.83 2.04
CA ALA A 128 -0.18 1.14 2.48
C ALA A 128 0.12 -0.07 1.59
N HIS A 129 1.37 -0.20 1.17
CA HIS A 129 1.80 -1.28 0.26
C HIS A 129 1.48 -2.67 0.81
N CYS A 130 1.60 -2.90 2.13
CA CYS A 130 1.34 -4.20 2.77
C CYS A 130 -0.05 -4.79 2.51
N GLY A 131 -1.05 -3.98 2.14
CA GLY A 131 -2.38 -4.47 1.76
C GLY A 131 -2.73 -4.28 0.29
N TYR A 132 -2.19 -3.23 -0.35
CA TYR A 132 -2.52 -2.88 -1.73
C TYR A 132 -1.57 -3.47 -2.77
N GLU A 133 -0.34 -3.82 -2.38
CA GLU A 133 0.59 -4.52 -3.26
C GLU A 133 0.06 -5.92 -3.58
N GLY A 134 -0.48 -6.64 -2.59
CA GLY A 134 -1.11 -7.94 -2.81
C GLY A 134 -2.25 -7.87 -3.83
N THR A 135 -3.12 -6.85 -3.72
CA THR A 135 -4.18 -6.62 -4.72
C THR A 135 -3.63 -6.29 -6.10
N ALA A 136 -2.59 -5.45 -6.17
CA ALA A 136 -1.98 -5.07 -7.44
C ALA A 136 -1.27 -6.25 -8.14
N VAL A 137 -0.65 -7.13 -7.36
CA VAL A 137 -0.03 -8.36 -7.85
C VAL A 137 -1.09 -9.33 -8.36
N ASP A 138 -2.17 -9.55 -7.61
CA ASP A 138 -3.29 -10.40 -8.05
C ASP A 138 -3.91 -9.88 -9.36
N ASP A 139 -4.13 -8.56 -9.47
CA ASP A 139 -4.58 -7.90 -10.70
C ASP A 139 -3.59 -8.07 -11.86
N ALA A 140 -2.28 -8.08 -11.58
CA ALA A 140 -1.27 -8.32 -12.61
C ALA A 140 -1.31 -9.76 -13.14
N PHE A 141 -1.54 -10.74 -12.27
CA PHE A 141 -1.71 -12.14 -12.67
C PHE A 141 -3.01 -12.36 -13.45
N ALA A 142 -4.11 -11.74 -13.03
CA ALA A 142 -5.39 -11.80 -13.74
C ALA A 142 -5.33 -11.06 -15.10
N HIS A 143 -4.55 -9.99 -15.20
CA HIS A 143 -4.48 -9.13 -16.38
C HIS A 143 -3.02 -8.89 -16.84
N PRO A 144 -2.33 -9.93 -17.36
CA PRO A 144 -0.91 -9.84 -17.71
C PRO A 144 -0.59 -8.80 -18.78
N LEU A 145 -1.48 -8.60 -19.76
CA LEU A 145 -1.32 -7.57 -20.79
C LEU A 145 -1.40 -6.15 -20.22
N LYS A 146 -2.28 -5.93 -19.23
CA LYS A 146 -2.39 -4.65 -18.50
C LYS A 146 -1.11 -4.38 -17.72
N ALA A 147 -0.59 -5.38 -17.01
CA ALA A 147 0.65 -5.28 -16.27
C ALA A 147 1.85 -4.97 -17.18
N LEU A 148 1.97 -5.69 -18.31
CA LEU A 148 3.02 -5.45 -19.31
C LEU A 148 2.95 -4.05 -19.92
N TRP A 149 1.75 -3.61 -20.30
CA TRP A 149 1.57 -2.25 -20.83
C TRP A 149 1.99 -1.19 -19.82
N ARG A 150 1.72 -1.41 -18.53
CA ARG A 150 2.08 -0.47 -17.47
C ARG A 150 3.55 -0.50 -17.09
N SER A 151 4.26 -1.61 -17.24
CA SER A 151 5.70 -1.68 -16.94
C SER A 151 6.56 -1.01 -18.03
N LEU A 152 6.06 -0.94 -19.26
CA LEU A 152 6.74 -0.32 -20.39
C LEU A 152 6.55 1.20 -20.48
N ARG A 153 5.65 1.81 -19.67
CA ARG A 153 5.16 3.19 -19.86
C ARG A 153 5.02 3.99 -18.56
#